data_AF-A0AAX1ICI4-F1
#
_entry.id   AF-A0AAX1ICI4-F1
#
_cell.length_a   1.000
_cell.length_b   1.000
_cell.length_c   1.000
_cell.angle_alpha   90.00
_cell.angle_beta   90.00
_cell.angle_gamma   90.00
#
_symmetry.space_group_name_H-M   'P 1'
#
loop_
_entity.id
_entity.type
_entity.pdbx_description
1 polymer ?
#
loop_
_entity_poly.entity_id
_entity_poly.type
_entity_poly.pdbx_seq_one_letter_code
_entity_poly.pdbx_strand_id
1 'polypeptide(L)'
;MENNPTGNIGRVNGTEVRSPSALPLPGSIAYGDLPQFPKHGVLPFRRTIRRHELRQIVPLAETTIYEMERRGEFPRRFNLTPRCVVWDLTEVEAWIEERKQAPRISAAKPDVYLRKTRPVRAGSSEE
;
A
#
# COMPACT_ATOMS: atom_id res chain seq x y z
N MET A 1 -22.27 68.41 19.47
CA MET A 1 -23.72 68.21 19.54
C MET A 1 -24.23 68.20 18.12
N GLU A 2 -24.51 67.02 17.54
CA GLU A 2 -25.88 66.45 17.44
C GLU A 2 -26.73 67.36 16.52
N ASN A 3 -27.40 66.92 15.46
CA ASN A 3 -28.22 65.72 15.28
C ASN A 3 -28.59 65.65 13.79
N ASN A 4 -28.50 64.48 13.16
CA ASN A 4 -29.09 64.22 11.82
C ASN A 4 -30.18 63.15 11.98
N PRO A 5 -31.45 63.38 11.59
CA PRO A 5 -32.51 62.42 11.81
C PRO A 5 -32.88 61.62 10.55
N THR A 6 -33.58 60.53 10.83
CA THR A 6 -34.54 59.79 9.98
C THR A 6 -33.97 58.58 9.26
N GLY A 7 -34.42 57.43 9.74
CA GLY A 7 -34.02 56.13 9.29
C GLY A 7 -34.58 55.73 7.92
N ASN A 8 -34.03 54.62 7.45
CA ASN A 8 -34.64 53.81 6.42
C ASN A 8 -34.49 52.35 6.85
N ILE A 9 -35.49 51.85 7.56
CA ILE A 9 -35.71 50.41 7.75
C ILE A 9 -36.31 49.94 6.43
N GLY A 10 -35.51 49.22 5.65
CA GLY A 10 -35.95 48.76 4.35
C GLY A 10 -35.15 47.56 3.86
N ARG A 11 -35.83 46.40 3.90
CA ARG A 11 -35.80 45.33 2.90
C ARG A 11 -34.82 44.17 3.14
N VAL A 12 -35.43 43.11 3.69
CA VAL A 12 -35.36 41.72 3.25
C VAL A 12 -34.00 41.22 2.76
N ASN A 13 -33.25 40.59 3.66
CA ASN A 13 -32.24 39.63 3.23
C ASN A 13 -32.99 38.43 2.65
N GLY A 14 -33.07 38.42 1.32
CA GLY A 14 -33.59 37.32 0.54
C GLY A 14 -32.90 36.04 0.97
N THR A 15 -33.72 35.03 1.23
CA THR A 15 -33.36 33.63 1.24
C THR A 15 -32.46 33.36 0.04
N GLU A 16 -31.14 33.32 0.25
CA GLU A 16 -30.20 32.87 -0.75
C GLU A 16 -30.47 31.38 -0.90
N VAL A 17 -31.35 31.06 -1.85
CA VAL A 17 -31.54 29.73 -2.37
C VAL A 17 -30.16 29.28 -2.81
N ARG A 18 -29.52 28.49 -1.95
CA ARG A 18 -28.23 27.86 -2.19
C ARG A 18 -28.44 26.93 -3.37
N SER A 19 -28.22 27.45 -4.58
CA SER A 19 -28.32 26.72 -5.84
C SER A 19 -27.51 25.43 -5.72
N PRO A 20 -28.15 24.25 -5.80
CA PRO A 20 -27.49 23.00 -5.54
C PRO A 20 -26.82 22.47 -6.81
N SER A 21 -25.87 23.22 -7.42
CA SER A 21 -24.95 22.68 -8.42
C SER A 21 -24.16 23.80 -9.12
N ALA A 22 -23.12 24.31 -8.47
CA ALA A 22 -21.96 24.79 -9.21
C ALA A 22 -20.78 23.95 -8.72
N LEU A 23 -20.52 22.83 -9.39
CA LEU A 23 -19.25 22.13 -9.17
C LEU A 23 -18.15 23.16 -9.45
N PRO A 24 -17.21 23.39 -8.51
CA PRO A 24 -16.19 24.40 -8.69
C PRO A 24 -15.37 24.07 -9.95
N LEU A 25 -14.96 25.11 -10.69
CA LEU A 25 -14.21 24.92 -11.92
C LEU A 25 -12.78 24.40 -11.60
N PRO A 26 -12.23 23.48 -12.41
CA PRO A 26 -10.85 23.00 -12.24
C PRO A 26 -9.86 24.17 -12.24
N GLY A 27 -9.02 24.27 -11.21
CA GLY A 27 -8.05 25.36 -11.02
C GLY A 27 -8.53 26.51 -10.14
N SER A 28 -9.79 26.52 -9.69
CA SER A 28 -10.26 27.44 -8.64
C SER A 28 -9.87 26.96 -7.23
N ILE A 29 -9.68 27.86 -6.28
CA ILE A 29 -9.36 27.51 -4.87
C ILE A 29 -10.45 26.60 -4.27
N ALA A 30 -11.71 26.85 -4.60
CA ALA A 30 -12.84 26.01 -4.19
C ALA A 30 -12.77 24.55 -4.70
N TYR A 31 -12.01 24.29 -5.77
CA TYR A 31 -11.78 22.93 -6.28
C TYR A 31 -10.73 22.16 -5.45
N GLY A 32 -9.76 22.87 -4.86
CA GLY A 32 -8.74 22.27 -3.98
C GLY A 32 -9.32 21.76 -2.66
N ASP A 33 -10.39 22.41 -2.18
CA ASP A 33 -11.09 22.10 -0.93
C ASP A 33 -12.21 21.06 -1.08
N LEU A 34 -12.42 20.51 -2.28
CA LEU A 34 -13.32 19.37 -2.46
C LEU A 34 -12.84 18.20 -1.59
N PRO A 35 -13.74 17.51 -0.86
CA PRO A 35 -13.38 16.29 -0.14
C PRO A 35 -12.86 15.28 -1.16
N GLN A 36 -11.54 15.16 -1.23
CA GLN A 36 -10.90 14.18 -2.12
C GLN A 36 -11.30 12.81 -1.59
N PHE A 37 -11.97 12.01 -2.42
CA PHE A 37 -12.23 10.62 -2.08
C PHE A 37 -10.92 10.01 -1.61
N PRO A 38 -10.90 9.37 -0.42
CA PRO A 38 -9.69 8.74 0.06
C PRO A 38 -9.23 7.76 -1.01
N LYS A 39 -8.08 8.06 -1.64
CA LYS A 39 -7.58 7.34 -2.82
C LYS A 39 -7.26 5.87 -2.52
N HIS A 40 -7.29 5.52 -1.23
CA HIS A 40 -7.14 4.18 -0.72
C HIS A 40 -8.34 3.96 0.20
N GLY A 41 -9.29 3.13 -0.24
CA GLY A 41 -10.59 2.98 0.39
C GLY A 41 -10.50 2.68 1.88
N VAL A 42 -11.10 3.56 2.68
CA VAL A 42 -11.30 3.40 4.13
C VAL A 42 -12.53 2.52 4.34
N LEU A 43 -12.53 1.34 3.74
CA LEU A 43 -13.58 0.38 4.00
C LEU A 43 -13.02 -0.66 4.97
N PRO A 44 -13.72 -0.95 6.08
CA PRO A 44 -13.24 -1.86 7.11
C PRO A 44 -13.25 -3.33 6.65
N PHE A 45 -13.46 -3.60 5.36
CA PHE A 45 -13.35 -4.94 4.83
C PHE A 45 -11.88 -5.31 4.67
N ARG A 46 -11.59 -6.58 4.98
CA ARG A 46 -10.30 -7.20 4.72
C ARG A 46 -9.93 -6.97 3.26
N ARG A 47 -8.87 -6.20 3.03
CA ARG A 47 -8.41 -5.89 1.69
C ARG A 47 -7.83 -7.17 1.11
N THR A 48 -8.44 -7.66 0.03
CA THR A 48 -7.98 -8.88 -0.64
C THR A 48 -7.16 -8.51 -1.87
N ILE A 49 -5.95 -9.06 -1.99
CA ILE A 49 -5.03 -8.75 -3.09
C ILE A 49 -5.00 -9.86 -4.13
N ARG A 50 -4.99 -9.46 -5.40
CA ARG A 50 -4.82 -10.38 -6.53
C ARG A 50 -3.34 -10.63 -6.81
N ARG A 51 -3.06 -11.64 -7.63
CA ARG A 51 -1.71 -12.08 -8.03
C ARG A 51 -0.79 -10.94 -8.51
N HIS A 52 -1.34 -9.99 -9.25
CA HIS A 52 -0.55 -8.86 -9.76
C HIS A 52 -0.07 -7.94 -8.62
N GLU A 53 -0.98 -7.58 -7.70
CA GLU A 53 -0.66 -6.76 -6.53
C GLU A 53 0.23 -7.50 -5.55
N LEU A 54 -0.01 -8.80 -5.35
CA LEU A 54 0.84 -9.64 -4.50
C LEU A 54 2.30 -9.59 -4.95
N ARG A 55 2.55 -9.62 -6.26
CA ARG A 55 3.92 -9.55 -6.80
C ARG A 55 4.59 -8.18 -6.62
N GLN A 56 3.80 -7.12 -6.46
CA GLN A 56 4.35 -5.78 -6.15
C GLN A 56 4.83 -5.72 -4.69
N ILE A 57 4.11 -6.37 -3.78
CA ILE A 57 4.42 -6.38 -2.35
C ILE A 57 5.52 -7.42 -2.05
N VAL A 58 5.34 -8.63 -2.58
CA VAL A 58 6.23 -9.77 -2.39
C VAL A 58 6.82 -10.12 -3.75
N PRO A 59 8.04 -9.65 -4.07
CA PRO A 59 8.70 -9.91 -5.35
C PRO A 59 9.28 -11.34 -5.39
N LEU A 60 8.44 -12.34 -5.13
CA LEU A 60 8.76 -13.76 -5.25
C LEU A 60 8.09 -14.35 -6.49
N ALA A 61 8.70 -15.42 -7.02
CA ALA A 61 8.12 -16.18 -8.10
C ALA A 61 6.88 -16.97 -7.62
N GLU A 62 5.93 -17.21 -8.53
CA GLU A 62 4.68 -17.90 -8.22
C GLU A 62 4.90 -19.34 -7.78
N THR A 63 5.88 -20.00 -8.39
CA THR A 63 6.32 -21.34 -8.02
C THR A 63 6.87 -21.36 -6.60
N THR A 64 7.63 -20.34 -6.20
CA THR A 64 8.13 -20.19 -4.83
C THR A 64 6.98 -19.98 -3.85
N ILE A 65 6.01 -19.14 -4.18
CA ILE A 65 4.82 -18.94 -3.35
C ILE A 65 4.06 -20.26 -3.15
N TYR A 66 3.87 -21.04 -4.22
CA TYR A 66 3.23 -22.35 -4.14
C TYR A 66 4.01 -23.35 -3.28
N GLU A 67 5.34 -23.40 -3.42
CA GLU A 67 6.18 -24.27 -2.59
C GLU A 67 6.15 -23.85 -1.11
N MET A 68 6.13 -22.54 -0.83
CA MET A 68 6.00 -22.02 0.53
C MET A 68 4.60 -22.30 1.11
N GLU A 69 3.54 -22.19 0.31
CA GLU A 69 2.18 -22.58 0.69
C GLU A 69 2.12 -24.08 1.02
N ARG A 70 2.75 -24.94 0.21
CA ARG A 70 2.86 -26.38 0.47
C ARG A 70 3.61 -26.70 1.76
N ARG A 71 4.61 -25.89 2.11
CA ARG A 71 5.37 -26.00 3.36
C ARG A 71 4.63 -25.38 4.56
N GLY A 72 3.49 -24.71 4.33
CA GLY A 72 2.72 -24.01 5.37
C GLY A 72 3.38 -22.71 5.84
N GLU A 73 4.38 -22.22 5.12
CA GLU A 73 5.12 -21.00 5.47
C GLU A 73 4.52 -19.73 4.85
N PHE A 74 3.51 -19.85 3.98
CA PHE A 74 2.88 -18.72 3.31
C PHE A 74 1.38 -18.67 3.62
N PRO A 75 0.77 -17.47 3.72
CA PRO A 75 -0.66 -17.31 3.94
C PRO A 75 -1.52 -18.17 3.02
N ARG A 76 -2.54 -18.81 3.60
CA ARG A 76 -3.44 -19.69 2.86
C ARG A 76 -4.24 -18.89 1.82
N ARG A 77 -4.12 -19.29 0.55
CA ARG A 77 -4.94 -18.72 -0.52
C ARG A 77 -6.39 -19.19 -0.41
N PHE A 78 -7.31 -18.35 -0.84
CA PHE A 78 -8.71 -18.75 -1.02
C PHE A 78 -9.24 -18.34 -2.38
N ASN A 79 -10.21 -19.10 -2.87
CA ASN A 79 -10.80 -18.92 -4.18
C ASN A 79 -12.10 -18.13 -4.02
N LEU A 80 -12.12 -16.90 -4.54
CA LEU A 80 -13.36 -16.13 -4.64
C LEU A 80 -14.27 -16.71 -5.73
N THR A 81 -13.66 -17.17 -6.83
CA THR A 81 -14.32 -17.89 -7.92
C THR A 81 -13.37 -18.99 -8.44
N PRO A 82 -13.83 -19.93 -9.31
CA PRO A 82 -12.99 -21.02 -9.81
C PRO A 82 -11.69 -20.57 -10.48
N ARG A 83 -11.64 -19.34 -11.02
CA ARG A 83 -10.46 -18.74 -11.66
C ARG A 83 -9.84 -17.59 -10.86
N CYS A 84 -10.45 -17.16 -9.77
CA CYS A 84 -9.99 -16.02 -8.98
C CYS A 84 -9.45 -16.49 -7.63
N VAL A 85 -8.14 -16.68 -7.58
CA VAL A 85 -7.39 -16.91 -6.35
C VAL A 85 -6.97 -15.56 -5.78
N VAL A 86 -7.21 -15.38 -4.49
CA VAL A 86 -6.97 -14.12 -3.79
C VAL A 86 -6.30 -14.41 -2.45
N TRP A 87 -5.55 -13.43 -1.95
CA TRP A 87 -4.90 -13.46 -0.65
C TRP A 87 -5.42 -12.32 0.22
N ASP A 88 -5.43 -12.53 1.54
CA ASP A 88 -5.71 -11.47 2.50
C ASP A 88 -4.47 -10.61 2.70
N LEU A 89 -4.62 -9.29 2.54
CA LEU A 89 -3.51 -8.33 2.70
C LEU A 89 -2.94 -8.37 4.12
N THR A 90 -3.80 -8.47 5.13
CA THR A 90 -3.39 -8.50 6.55
C THR A 90 -2.51 -9.71 6.86
N GLU A 91 -2.85 -10.88 6.32
CA GLU A 91 -2.07 -12.11 6.49
C GLU A 91 -0.71 -12.00 5.78
N VAL A 92 -0.70 -11.42 4.58
CA VAL A 92 0.53 -11.19 3.81
C VAL A 92 1.44 -10.18 4.51
N GLU A 93 0.90 -9.10 5.07
CA GLU A 93 1.67 -8.13 5.86
C GLU A 93 2.24 -8.78 7.12
N ALA A 94 1.43 -9.51 7.89
CA ALA A 94 1.88 -10.22 9.08
C ALA A 94 3.00 -11.21 8.76
N TRP A 95 2.88 -11.94 7.65
CA TRP A 95 3.93 -12.83 7.16
C TRP A 95 5.23 -12.08 6.79
N ILE A 96 5.13 -10.90 6.15
CA ILE A 96 6.31 -10.07 5.87
C ILE A 96 6.98 -9.62 7.16
N GLU A 97 6.21 -9.25 8.18
CA GLU A 97 6.73 -8.87 9.49
C GLU A 97 7.43 -10.04 10.19
N GLU A 98 6.82 -11.22 10.18
CA GLU A 98 7.44 -12.45 10.71
C GLU A 98 8.76 -12.75 9.99
N ARG A 99 8.80 -12.62 8.65
CA ARG A 99 10.03 -12.83 7.86
C ARG A 99 11.08 -11.73 8.07
N LYS A 100 10.66 -10.54 8.52
CA LYS A 100 11.58 -9.46 8.92
C LYS A 100 12.16 -9.71 10.31
N GLN A 101 11.39 -10.32 11.21
CA GLN A 101 11.82 -10.69 12.56
C GLN A 101 12.65 -11.97 12.58
N ALA A 102 12.38 -12.90 11.66
CA ALA A 102 13.20 -14.08 11.46
C ALA A 102 14.64 -13.64 11.14
N PRO A 103 15.64 -13.99 11.97
CA PRO A 103 17.01 -13.60 11.73
C PRO A 103 17.43 -14.15 10.37
N ARG A 104 17.69 -13.23 9.44
CA ARG A 104 18.26 -13.59 8.14
C ARG A 104 19.68 -14.03 8.40
N ILE A 105 19.89 -15.34 8.50
CA ILE A 105 21.21 -15.91 8.33
C ILE A 105 21.59 -15.55 6.90
N SER A 106 22.38 -14.49 6.73
CA SER A 106 22.98 -14.20 5.44
C SER A 106 23.69 -15.47 5.03
N ALA A 107 23.31 -16.07 3.90
CA ALA A 107 24.02 -17.23 3.38
C ALA A 107 25.52 -16.87 3.39
N ALA A 108 26.30 -17.63 4.16
CA ALA A 108 27.72 -17.35 4.32
C ALA A 108 28.33 -17.25 2.92
N LYS A 109 29.26 -16.31 2.74
CA LYS A 109 29.96 -16.17 1.46
C LYS A 109 30.48 -17.56 1.07
N PRO A 110 30.17 -18.05 -0.14
CA PRO A 110 30.55 -19.40 -0.52
C PRO A 110 32.06 -19.53 -0.41
N ASP A 111 32.50 -20.53 0.36
CA ASP A 111 33.92 -20.78 0.58
C ASP A 111 34.61 -21.00 -0.77
N VAL A 112 35.53 -20.09 -1.09
CA VAL A 112 36.22 -20.04 -2.38
C VAL A 112 37.20 -21.21 -2.51
N TYR A 113 37.70 -21.75 -1.40
CA TYR A 113 38.63 -22.87 -1.40
C TYR A 113 37.96 -24.20 -1.76
N LEU A 114 36.64 -24.31 -1.62
CA LEU A 114 35.86 -25.52 -1.98
C LEU A 114 35.51 -25.58 -3.48
N ARG A 115 35.96 -24.63 -4.30
CA ARG A 115 35.62 -24.57 -5.74
C ARG A 115 36.37 -25.63 -6.53
N LYS A 116 35.64 -26.60 -7.11
CA LYS A 116 36.20 -27.63 -8.00
C LYS A 116 36.83 -27.07 -9.29
N THR A 117 36.22 -26.04 -9.88
CA THR A 117 36.57 -25.58 -11.24
C THR A 117 37.69 -24.54 -11.27
N ARG A 118 37.89 -23.77 -10.19
CA ARG A 118 38.97 -22.77 -10.03
C ARG A 118 39.40 -22.71 -8.57
N PRO A 119 40.23 -23.66 -8.12
CA PRO A 119 40.75 -23.64 -6.76
C PRO A 119 41.71 -22.46 -6.58
N VAL A 120 41.63 -21.78 -5.43
CA VAL A 120 42.61 -20.77 -5.04
C VAL A 120 43.90 -21.50 -4.66
N ARG A 121 45.02 -21.11 -5.27
CA ARG A 121 46.35 -21.62 -4.88
C ARG A 121 46.53 -21.33 -3.39
N ALA A 122 46.66 -22.36 -2.56
CA ALA A 122 47.03 -22.19 -1.17
C ALA A 122 48.43 -21.54 -1.16
N GLY A 123 48.47 -20.24 -0.90
CA GLY A 123 49.72 -19.54 -0.69
C GLY A 123 50.34 -20.14 0.55
N SER A 124 51.52 -20.73 0.38
CA SER A 124 52.42 -21.13 1.45
C SER A 124 52.62 -19.94 2.39
N SER A 125 51.94 -19.94 3.53
CA SER A 125 52.24 -19.03 4.64
C SER A 125 53.03 -19.83 5.66
N GLU A 126 54.28 -19.38 5.87
CA GLU A 126 55.24 -19.73 6.92
C GLU A 126 55.80 -21.16 6.87
N GLU A 127 57.07 -21.45 7.13
CA GLU A 127 58.33 -20.72 7.37
C GLU A 127 59.44 -21.78 7.21
#